data_AF-A0A2G6KC59-F1
#
_entry.id   AF-A0A2G6KC59-F1
#
_cell.length_a   1.000
_cell.length_b   1.000
_cell.length_c   1.000
_cell.angle_alpha   90.00
_cell.angle_beta   90.00
_cell.angle_gamma   90.00
#
_symmetry.space_group_name_H-M   'P 1'
#
loop_
_entity.id
_entity.type
_entity.pdbx_description
1 polymer ?
#
loop_
_entity_poly.entity_id
_entity_poly.type
_entity_poly.pdbx_seq_one_letter_code
_entity_poly.pdbx_strand_id
1 'polypeptide(L)'
;MPHAIIDGPASIEKYYETFEAIDMREGGSIMKVKDAFLNGSKTKLLLECIVVDDRIPQSFYIAISHKNGKLSVHLDALTDPEKNDGIRRLLALVAHQLKSQDPTCRYTTHNLDGFLPNDEN
;
A
#
# COMPACT_ATOMS: atom_id res chain seq x y z
N MET A 1 5.55 3.78 -12.35
CA MET A 1 4.54 3.18 -11.45
C MET A 1 4.98 3.42 -10.01
N PRO A 2 4.15 4.08 -9.18
CA PRO A 2 4.39 4.21 -7.74
C PRO A 2 4.57 2.82 -7.09
N HIS A 3 5.66 2.62 -6.36
CA HIS A 3 5.96 1.36 -5.69
C HIS A 3 6.92 1.54 -4.51
N ALA A 4 6.92 0.55 -3.62
CA ALA A 4 7.92 0.36 -2.57
C ALA A 4 8.32 -1.12 -2.48
N ILE A 5 9.60 -1.37 -2.25
CA ILE A 5 10.18 -2.69 -1.97
C ILE A 5 10.66 -2.70 -0.52
N ILE A 6 10.17 -3.65 0.25
CA ILE A 6 10.46 -3.83 1.67
C ILE A 6 11.27 -5.12 1.82
N ASP A 7 12.41 -5.01 2.47
CA ASP A 7 13.29 -6.12 2.85
C ASP A 7 13.18 -6.34 4.36
N GLY A 8 13.21 -7.59 4.83
CA GLY A 8 13.00 -7.97 6.22
C GLY A 8 11.84 -8.95 6.44
N PRO A 9 11.50 -9.28 7.70
CA PRO A 9 10.59 -10.37 8.05
C PRO A 9 9.09 -10.02 7.95
N ALA A 10 8.72 -8.91 7.31
CA ALA A 10 7.31 -8.55 7.11
C ALA A 10 6.54 -9.67 6.36
N SER A 11 5.29 -9.87 6.74
CA SER A 11 4.44 -10.98 6.26
C SER A 11 3.13 -10.48 5.68
N ILE A 12 2.80 -10.96 4.47
CA ILE A 12 1.51 -10.73 3.81
C ILE A 12 0.38 -11.37 4.62
N GLU A 13 0.58 -12.58 5.15
CA GLU A 13 -0.43 -13.26 5.96
C GLU A 13 -0.71 -12.48 7.24
N LYS A 14 0.33 -12.06 7.95
CA LYS A 14 0.18 -11.26 9.17
C LYS A 14 -0.54 -9.93 8.88
N TYR A 15 -0.21 -9.29 7.76
CA TYR A 15 -0.91 -8.07 7.33
C TYR A 15 -2.40 -8.34 7.09
N TYR A 16 -2.72 -9.43 6.40
CA TYR A 16 -4.10 -9.81 6.11
C TYR A 16 -4.90 -10.19 7.35
N GLU A 17 -4.31 -10.94 8.29
CA GLU A 17 -4.95 -11.34 9.56
C GLU A 17 -5.27 -10.15 10.47
N THR A 18 -4.49 -9.08 10.36
CA THR A 18 -4.66 -7.83 11.12
C THR A 18 -5.26 -6.70 10.29
N PHE A 19 -5.76 -7.02 9.09
CA PHE A 19 -6.29 -6.01 8.19
C PHE A 19 -7.52 -5.33 8.79
N GLU A 20 -7.47 -4.00 8.80
CA GLU A 20 -8.60 -3.14 9.08
C GLU A 20 -8.80 -2.18 7.89
N ALA A 21 -10.07 -1.92 7.57
CA ALA A 21 -10.41 -0.96 6.52
C ALA A 21 -9.86 0.43 6.89
N ILE A 22 -9.27 1.11 5.90
CA ILE A 22 -8.73 2.45 6.06
C ILE A 22 -9.76 3.45 5.52
N ASP A 23 -10.09 4.48 6.30
CA ASP A 23 -10.92 5.61 5.88
C ASP A 23 -10.27 6.91 6.35
N MET A 24 -9.60 7.60 5.44
CA MET A 24 -8.90 8.87 5.71
C MET A 24 -9.53 10.00 4.93
N ARG A 25 -9.59 11.16 5.57
CA ARG A 25 -10.08 12.42 4.97
C ARG A 25 -9.11 13.54 5.31
N GLU A 26 -8.55 14.17 4.29
CA GLU A 26 -7.57 15.25 4.45
C GLU A 26 -7.68 16.24 3.30
N GLY A 27 -7.72 17.54 3.58
CA GLY A 27 -7.64 18.56 2.52
C GLY A 27 -8.74 18.52 1.44
N GLY A 28 -9.88 17.88 1.72
CA GLY A 28 -10.94 17.63 0.72
C GLY A 28 -10.79 16.32 -0.06
N SER A 29 -9.67 15.62 0.13
CA SER A 29 -9.42 14.28 -0.37
C SER A 29 -10.04 13.22 0.53
N ILE A 30 -10.50 12.12 -0.09
CA ILE A 30 -10.93 10.90 0.61
C ILE A 30 -10.06 9.76 0.12
N MET A 31 -9.45 9.00 1.01
CA MET A 31 -8.62 7.83 0.68
C MET A 31 -9.11 6.65 1.49
N LYS A 32 -9.44 5.54 0.83
CA LYS A 32 -9.90 4.33 1.51
C LYS A 32 -9.25 3.07 0.98
N VAL A 33 -9.00 2.13 1.90
CA VAL A 33 -8.81 0.70 1.60
C VAL A 33 -10.02 -0.03 2.18
N LYS A 34 -10.81 -0.67 1.32
CA LYS A 34 -12.11 -1.23 1.67
C LYS A 34 -12.01 -2.70 2.05
N ASP A 35 -11.37 -3.47 1.19
CA ASP A 35 -11.32 -4.92 1.27
C ASP A 35 -9.93 -5.44 0.92
N ALA A 36 -9.65 -6.66 1.36
CA ALA A 36 -8.38 -7.34 1.19
C ALA A 36 -8.64 -8.75 0.65
N PHE A 37 -7.89 -9.18 -0.36
CA PHE A 37 -8.08 -10.46 -1.05
C PHE A 37 -6.75 -11.23 -1.11
N LEU A 38 -6.56 -12.16 -0.17
CA LEU A 38 -5.39 -13.03 -0.14
C LEU A 38 -5.56 -14.19 -1.13
N ASN A 39 -4.55 -14.45 -1.96
CA ASN A 39 -4.61 -15.59 -2.87
C ASN A 39 -4.41 -16.92 -2.12
N GLY A 40 -4.84 -18.05 -2.72
CA GLY A 40 -4.78 -19.35 -2.05
C GLY A 40 -3.38 -19.84 -1.66
N SER A 41 -2.34 -19.40 -2.39
CA SER A 41 -0.94 -19.69 -2.03
C SER A 41 -0.33 -18.72 -1.03
N LYS A 42 -1.09 -17.70 -0.60
CA LYS A 42 -0.71 -16.68 0.38
C LYS A 42 0.56 -15.88 0.03
N THR A 43 0.87 -15.78 -1.27
CA THR A 43 2.03 -15.05 -1.79
C THR A 43 1.68 -13.69 -2.40
N LYS A 44 0.38 -13.43 -2.57
CA LYS A 44 -0.15 -12.18 -3.13
C LYS A 44 -1.40 -11.74 -2.38
N LEU A 45 -1.47 -10.43 -2.13
CA LEU A 45 -2.62 -9.77 -1.53
C LEU A 45 -3.03 -8.60 -2.43
N LEU A 46 -4.32 -8.52 -2.77
CA LEU A 46 -4.91 -7.36 -3.44
C LEU A 46 -5.73 -6.56 -2.43
N LEU A 47 -5.57 -5.25 -2.43
CA LEU A 47 -6.33 -4.33 -1.60
C LEU A 47 -7.22 -3.46 -2.48
N GLU A 48 -8.54 -3.50 -2.27
CA GLU A 48 -9.48 -2.65 -3.00
C GLU A 48 -9.48 -1.24 -2.43
N CYS A 49 -9.15 -0.27 -3.28
CA CYS A 49 -8.94 1.11 -2.88
C CYS A 49 -9.87 2.06 -3.62
N ILE A 50 -10.21 3.17 -2.96
CA ILE A 50 -10.83 4.33 -3.61
C ILE A 50 -10.15 5.60 -3.12
N VAL A 51 -9.77 6.46 -4.06
CA VAL A 51 -9.31 7.82 -3.78
C VAL A 51 -10.25 8.79 -4.48
N VAL A 52 -10.67 9.83 -3.77
CA VAL A 52 -11.45 10.95 -4.31
C VAL A 52 -10.63 12.21 -4.09
N ASP A 53 -10.02 12.72 -5.16
CA ASP A 53 -9.32 14.00 -5.20
C ASP A 53 -10.06 14.92 -6.16
N ASP A 54 -10.20 16.20 -5.82
CA ASP A 54 -10.91 17.20 -6.64
C ASP A 54 -12.30 16.74 -7.14
N ARG A 55 -13.01 15.98 -6.30
CA ARG A 55 -14.34 15.37 -6.58
C ARG A 55 -14.33 14.29 -7.68
N ILE A 56 -13.17 13.81 -8.09
CA ILE A 56 -13.02 12.73 -9.08
C ILE A 56 -12.70 11.43 -8.34
N PRO A 57 -13.64 10.47 -8.26
CA PRO A 57 -13.38 9.18 -7.66
C PRO A 57 -12.58 8.28 -8.59
N GLN A 58 -11.58 7.58 -8.03
CA GLN A 58 -10.76 6.59 -8.71
C GLN A 58 -10.70 5.33 -7.86
N SER A 59 -11.27 4.24 -8.38
CA SER A 59 -11.17 2.91 -7.78
C SER A 59 -10.03 2.13 -8.43
N PHE A 60 -9.20 1.49 -7.62
CA PHE A 60 -8.03 0.74 -8.08
C PHE A 60 -7.65 -0.34 -7.08
N TYR A 61 -6.68 -1.17 -7.44
CA TYR A 61 -6.09 -2.13 -6.52
C TYR A 61 -4.64 -1.79 -6.20
N ILE A 62 -4.27 -1.98 -4.94
CA ILE A 62 -2.88 -2.09 -4.53
C ILE A 62 -2.54 -3.58 -4.44
N ALA A 63 -1.48 -3.97 -5.13
CA ALA A 63 -0.95 -5.32 -5.10
C ALA A 63 0.28 -5.40 -4.17
N ILE A 64 0.22 -6.36 -3.24
CA ILE A 64 1.33 -6.75 -2.40
C ILE A 64 1.77 -8.15 -2.83
N SER A 65 3.05 -8.34 -3.13
CA SER A 65 3.56 -9.65 -3.51
C SER A 65 4.96 -9.92 -2.99
N HIS A 66 5.24 -11.18 -2.69
CA HIS A 66 6.55 -11.64 -2.29
C HIS A 66 7.39 -12.01 -3.53
N LYS A 67 8.57 -11.39 -3.68
CA LYS A 67 9.51 -11.66 -4.77
C LYS A 67 10.94 -11.64 -4.23
N ASN A 68 11.67 -12.75 -4.40
CA ASN A 68 13.07 -12.89 -4.01
C ASN A 68 13.36 -12.54 -2.53
N GLY A 69 12.49 -12.99 -1.62
CA GLY A 69 12.65 -12.70 -0.18
C GLY A 69 12.23 -11.29 0.24
N LYS A 70 11.65 -10.50 -0.66
CA LYS A 70 11.23 -9.12 -0.42
C LYS A 70 9.75 -8.95 -0.71
N LEU A 71 9.11 -8.02 -0.02
CA LEU A 71 7.76 -7.58 -0.34
C LEU A 71 7.80 -6.42 -1.32
N SER A 72 6.90 -6.45 -2.29
CA SER A 72 6.66 -5.35 -3.22
C SER A 72 5.25 -4.85 -3.03
N VAL A 73 5.09 -3.53 -2.91
CA VAL A 73 3.80 -2.82 -2.80
C VAL A 73 3.70 -1.88 -3.99
N HIS A 74 2.68 -2.05 -4.82
CA HIS A 74 2.54 -1.31 -6.07
C HIS A 74 1.07 -1.25 -6.52
N LEU A 75 0.75 -0.38 -7.48
CA LEU A 75 -0.56 -0.42 -8.13
C LEU A 75 -0.69 -1.69 -8.97
N ASP A 76 -1.83 -2.36 -8.92
CA ASP A 76 -2.12 -3.50 -9.78
C ASP A 76 -2.23 -3.04 -11.24
N ALA A 77 -1.56 -3.73 -12.16
CA ALA A 77 -1.48 -3.33 -13.56
C ALA A 77 -2.83 -3.40 -14.32
N LEU A 78 -3.83 -4.11 -13.79
CA LEU A 78 -5.17 -4.15 -14.36
C LEU A 78 -5.99 -2.90 -14.00
N THR A 79 -5.51 -2.10 -13.05
CA THR A 79 -6.08 -0.80 -12.69
C THR A 79 -5.06 0.31 -12.94
N ASP A 80 -5.35 1.23 -13.84
CA ASP A 80 -4.43 2.33 -14.16
C ASP A 80 -4.99 3.69 -13.73
N PRO A 81 -5.03 3.98 -12.41
CA PRO A 81 -5.50 5.27 -11.97
C PRO A 81 -4.44 6.36 -12.24
N GLU A 82 -4.90 7.61 -12.25
CA GLU A 82 -4.03 8.78 -12.28
C GLU A 82 -3.20 8.84 -11.00
N LYS A 83 -1.89 8.95 -11.13
CA LYS A 83 -0.93 8.84 -10.01
C LYS A 83 -0.78 10.15 -9.25
N ASN A 84 -1.93 10.68 -8.82
CA ASN A 84 -2.06 11.87 -7.98
C ASN A 84 -1.53 11.61 -6.57
N ASP A 85 -1.51 12.67 -5.76
CA ASP A 85 -0.96 12.62 -4.41
C ASP A 85 -1.76 11.69 -3.49
N GLY A 86 -3.10 11.67 -3.59
CA GLY A 86 -3.93 10.78 -2.77
C GLY A 86 -3.60 9.30 -2.97
N ILE A 87 -3.36 8.89 -4.21
CA ILE A 87 -2.94 7.52 -4.51
C ILE A 87 -1.53 7.22 -3.97
N ARG A 88 -0.60 8.16 -4.11
CA ARG A 88 0.77 7.99 -3.58
C ARG A 88 0.78 7.90 -2.05
N ARG A 89 -0.01 8.73 -1.37
CA ARG A 89 -0.21 8.70 0.09
C ARG A 89 -0.78 7.37 0.53
N LEU A 90 -1.85 6.89 -0.10
CA LEU A 90 -2.47 5.63 0.26
C LEU A 90 -1.53 4.44 0.05
N LEU A 91 -0.79 4.43 -1.07
CA LEU A 91 0.21 3.41 -1.34
C LEU A 91 1.38 3.45 -0.35
N ALA A 92 1.84 4.64 0.00
CA ALA A 92 2.89 4.85 1.00
C ALA A 92 2.45 4.39 2.40
N LEU A 93 1.21 4.66 2.79
CA LEU A 93 0.63 4.20 4.05
C LEU A 93 0.60 2.67 4.14
N VAL A 94 0.11 2.00 3.10
CA VAL A 94 0.10 0.52 3.04
C VAL A 94 1.53 -0.03 3.13
N ALA A 95 2.47 0.55 2.38
CA ALA A 95 3.87 0.16 2.44
C ALA A 95 4.48 0.39 3.84
N HIS A 96 4.09 1.45 4.52
CA HIS A 96 4.51 1.74 5.89
C HIS A 96 3.95 0.75 6.90
N GLN A 97 2.66 0.42 6.84
CA GLN A 97 2.07 -0.60 7.73
C GLN A 97 2.79 -1.95 7.60
N LEU A 98 3.17 -2.37 6.38
CA LEU A 98 3.96 -3.58 6.16
C LEU A 98 5.37 -3.47 6.74
N LYS A 99 6.08 -2.37 6.48
CA LYS A 99 7.43 -2.13 7.02
C LYS A 99 7.40 -2.10 8.55
N SER A 100 6.39 -1.48 9.16
CA SER A 100 6.27 -1.30 10.60
C SER A 100 5.89 -2.58 11.36
N GLN A 101 5.67 -3.71 10.68
CA GLN A 101 5.48 -5.00 11.33
C GLN A 101 6.70 -5.48 12.10
N ASP A 102 7.90 -5.04 11.70
CA ASP A 102 9.16 -5.39 12.34
C ASP A 102 10.20 -4.25 12.20
N PRO A 103 10.90 -3.83 13.27
CA PRO A 103 11.90 -2.75 13.23
C PRO A 103 13.09 -3.02 12.30
N THR A 104 13.36 -4.28 11.98
CA THR A 104 14.45 -4.68 11.08
C THR A 104 14.08 -4.54 9.60
N CYS A 105 12.78 -4.34 9.29
CA CYS A 105 12.32 -4.09 7.93
C CYS A 105 12.80 -2.74 7.42
N ARG A 106 13.18 -2.68 6.14
CA ARG A 106 13.72 -1.48 5.49
C ARG A 106 13.18 -1.35 4.09
N TYR A 107 12.94 -0.11 3.65
CA TYR A 107 12.75 0.17 2.24
C TYR A 107 14.08 -0.01 1.51
N THR A 108 14.07 -0.73 0.40
CA THR A 108 15.26 -0.93 -0.44
C THR A 108 15.18 -0.20 -1.77
N THR A 109 13.98 -0.02 -2.31
CA THR A 109 13.72 0.76 -3.53
C THR A 109 12.30 1.30 -3.44
N HIS A 110 12.12 2.59 -3.70
CA HIS A 110 10.81 3.22 -3.77
C HIS A 110 10.86 4.46 -4.66
N ASN A 111 9.69 4.94 -5.07
CA ASN A 111 9.51 6.24 -5.72
C ASN A 111 8.33 7.01 -5.11
N LEU A 112 8.21 6.91 -3.79
CA LEU A 112 7.17 7.51 -2.95
C LEU A 112 7.74 8.64 -2.07
N ASP A 113 8.79 9.30 -2.54
CA ASP A 113 9.46 10.36 -1.79
C ASP A 113 8.49 11.48 -1.45
N GLY A 114 8.52 11.93 -0.19
CA GLY A 114 7.57 12.92 0.34
C GLY A 114 6.21 12.37 0.76
N PHE A 115 5.93 11.08 0.54
CA PHE A 115 4.68 10.42 0.95
C PHE A 115 4.87 9.30 1.98
N LEU A 116 6.07 8.74 2.08
CA LEU A 116 6.40 7.79 3.14
C LEU A 116 6.34 8.50 4.50
N PRO A 117 5.60 7.97 5.50
CA PRO A 117 5.66 8.47 6.85
C PRO A 117 7.11 8.46 7.35
N ASN A 118 7.53 9.54 8.02
CA ASN A 118 8.81 9.55 8.71
C ASN A 118 8.74 8.52 9.85
N ASP A 119 9.82 7.76 10.04
CA ASP A 119 10.02 7.00 11.27
C ASP A 119 10.23 8.03 12.41
N GLU A 120 9.15 8.55 13.00
CA GLU A 120 9.26 9.32 14.24
C GLU A 120 9.72 8.36 15.34
N ASN A 121 10.93 8.60 15.85
CA ASN A 121 11.53 7.89 16.99
C ASN A 121 10.71 8.05 18.27
#